data_AF-A0A959QKX4-F1
#
_entry.id   AF-A0A959QKX4-F1
#
_cell.length_a   1.000
_cell.length_b   1.000
_cell.length_c   1.000
_cell.angle_alpha   90.00
_cell.angle_beta   90.00
_cell.angle_gamma   90.00
#
_symmetry.space_group_name_H-M   'P 1'
#
loop_
_entity.id
_entity.type
_entity.pdbx_description
1 polymer ?
#
loop_
_entity_poly.entity_id
_entity_poly.type
_entity_poly.pdbx_seq_one_letter_code
_entity_poly.pdbx_strand_id
1 'polypeptide(L)'
;DKSNGILKEAMDNNEFIILDLWFVHCSACLRAMPKMNDLNEKNTGKIKVIAVNGIDSSTLANDIFSSFGFSHLENISISRHELSKLGDDSWGFPRYIYVAKNGDILDLKFNINSL
;
A
#
# COMPACT_ATOMS: atom_id res chain seq x y z
N ASP A 1 6.61 -13.25 13.27
CA ASP A 1 5.99 -11.93 13.43
C ASP A 1 4.66 -11.94 12.68
N LYS A 2 3.53 -11.65 13.33
CA LYS A 2 2.19 -11.76 12.72
C LYS A 2 2.02 -10.83 11.50
N SER A 3 2.75 -9.72 11.49
CA SER A 3 2.73 -8.69 10.45
C SER A 3 3.25 -9.20 9.09
N ASN A 4 4.26 -10.08 9.11
CA ASN A 4 4.79 -10.73 7.90
C ASN A 4 3.81 -11.74 7.30
N GLY A 5 2.95 -12.34 8.13
CA GLY A 5 1.90 -13.24 7.66
C GLY A 5 0.85 -12.49 6.84
N ILE A 6 0.43 -11.31 7.31
CA ILE A 6 -0.64 -10.52 6.69
C ILE A 6 -0.22 -9.97 5.34
N LEU A 7 0.99 -9.40 5.22
CA LEU A 7 1.51 -8.93 3.94
C LEU A 7 1.63 -10.08 2.94
N LYS A 8 2.19 -11.22 3.37
CA LYS A 8 2.32 -12.40 2.52
C LYS A 8 0.96 -12.93 2.05
N GLU A 9 -0.02 -13.02 2.95
CA GLU A 9 -1.38 -13.46 2.64
C GLU A 9 -2.05 -12.55 1.60
N ALA A 10 -1.91 -11.23 1.75
CA ALA A 10 -2.43 -10.26 0.79
C ALA A 10 -1.75 -10.37 -0.60
N MET A 11 -0.54 -10.95 -0.64
CA MET A 11 0.26 -11.08 -1.85
C MET A 11 0.06 -12.39 -2.63
N ASP A 12 -0.31 -13.48 -1.97
CA ASP A 12 -0.22 -14.86 -2.50
C ASP A 12 -1.09 -15.17 -3.76
N ASN A 13 -1.90 -14.23 -4.27
CA ASN A 13 -2.85 -14.48 -5.39
C ASN A 13 -2.75 -13.54 -6.60
N ASN A 14 -1.88 -12.53 -6.62
CA ASN A 14 -1.90 -11.46 -7.65
C ASN A 14 -0.67 -11.49 -8.57
N GLU A 15 -0.84 -11.11 -9.85
CA GLU A 15 0.28 -11.06 -10.82
C GLU A 15 1.30 -9.97 -10.48
N PHE A 16 0.81 -8.78 -10.10
CA PHE A 16 1.61 -7.65 -9.72
C PHE A 16 0.99 -6.89 -8.57
N ILE A 17 1.83 -6.42 -7.65
CA ILE A 17 1.38 -5.77 -6.42
C ILE A 17 2.07 -4.43 -6.27
N ILE A 18 1.29 -3.42 -5.94
CA ILE A 18 1.78 -2.09 -5.57
C ILE A 18 1.44 -1.88 -4.10
N LEU A 19 2.46 -1.73 -3.27
CA LEU A 19 2.27 -1.26 -1.90
C LEU A 19 2.24 0.27 -1.92
N ASP A 20 1.08 0.86 -1.65
CA ASP A 20 0.89 2.30 -1.47
C ASP A 20 1.07 2.63 0.01
N LEU A 21 2.29 3.04 0.37
CA LEU A 21 2.58 3.43 1.73
C LEU A 21 2.01 4.83 1.99
N TRP A 22 1.24 4.95 3.06
CA TRP A 22 0.50 6.17 3.39
C TRP A 22 0.38 6.40 4.90
N PHE A 23 -0.08 7.60 5.28
CA PHE A 23 -0.51 7.93 6.64
C PHE A 23 -1.56 9.04 6.65
N VAL A 24 -2.29 9.19 7.76
CA VAL A 24 -3.50 10.03 7.88
C VAL A 24 -3.23 11.51 7.61
N HIS A 25 -2.13 12.05 8.13
CA HIS A 25 -1.75 13.46 7.93
C HIS A 25 -0.95 13.72 6.66
N CYS A 26 -0.90 12.76 5.73
CA CYS A 26 -0.24 12.90 4.45
C CYS A 26 -1.21 13.45 3.39
N SER A 27 -1.25 14.78 3.22
CA SER A 27 -2.17 15.39 2.23
C SER A 27 -1.94 14.88 0.80
N ALA A 28 -0.69 14.58 0.42
CA ALA A 28 -0.35 14.02 -0.88
C ALA A 28 -0.88 12.59 -1.06
N CYS A 29 -0.85 11.77 -0.01
CA CYS A 29 -1.37 10.40 -0.03
C CYS A 29 -2.88 10.42 -0.25
N LEU A 30 -3.61 11.21 0.54
CA LEU A 30 -5.07 11.31 0.41
C LEU A 30 -5.50 11.78 -1.00
N ARG A 31 -4.71 12.64 -1.65
CA ARG A 31 -4.95 13.06 -3.04
C ARG A 31 -4.64 11.97 -4.08
N ALA A 32 -3.72 11.05 -3.78
CA ALA A 32 -3.33 9.96 -4.68
C ALA A 32 -4.26 8.75 -4.58
N MET A 33 -4.87 8.51 -3.42
CA MET A 33 -5.74 7.36 -3.16
C MET A 33 -6.88 7.17 -4.19
N PRO A 34 -7.58 8.21 -4.69
CA PRO A 34 -8.57 8.03 -5.75
C PRO A 34 -7.99 7.39 -7.02
N LYS A 35 -6.79 7.84 -7.44
CA LYS A 35 -6.07 7.24 -8.58
C LYS A 35 -5.68 5.79 -8.29
N MET A 36 -5.28 5.49 -7.05
CA MET A 36 -4.88 4.12 -6.67
C MET A 36 -6.08 3.17 -6.65
N ASN A 37 -7.21 3.64 -6.13
CA ASN A 37 -8.47 2.88 -6.12
C ASN A 37 -8.93 2.57 -7.55
N ASP A 38 -8.89 3.56 -8.44
CA ASP A 38 -9.21 3.40 -9.87
C ASP A 38 -8.23 2.46 -10.59
N LEU A 39 -6.92 2.57 -10.30
CA LEU A 39 -5.89 1.69 -10.86
C LEU A 39 -6.16 0.23 -10.48
N ASN A 40 -6.47 -0.03 -9.21
CA ASN A 40 -6.79 -1.37 -8.73
C ASN A 40 -8.05 -1.93 -9.38
N GLU A 41 -9.13 -1.14 -9.45
CA GLU A 41 -10.40 -1.55 -10.05
C GLU A 41 -10.23 -1.91 -11.54
N LYS A 42 -9.62 -1.02 -12.33
CA LYS A 42 -9.46 -1.18 -13.78
C LYS A 42 -8.51 -2.31 -14.19
N ASN A 43 -7.62 -2.73 -13.29
CA ASN A 43 -6.62 -3.76 -13.56
C ASN A 43 -6.85 -5.04 -12.75
N THR A 44 -8.10 -5.31 -12.37
CA THR A 44 -8.49 -6.53 -11.67
C THR A 44 -7.89 -7.77 -12.33
N GLY A 45 -7.17 -8.58 -11.53
CA GLY A 45 -6.47 -9.78 -11.99
C GLY A 45 -5.04 -9.57 -12.50
N LYS A 46 -4.62 -8.32 -12.75
CA LYS A 46 -3.26 -7.96 -13.18
C LYS A 46 -2.52 -7.17 -12.11
N ILE A 47 -3.12 -6.08 -11.62
CA ILE A 47 -2.53 -5.20 -10.61
C ILE A 47 -3.43 -5.23 -9.38
N LYS A 48 -2.83 -5.49 -8.23
CA LYS A 48 -3.43 -5.29 -6.92
C LYS A 48 -2.71 -4.13 -6.23
N VAL A 49 -3.47 -3.14 -5.77
CA VAL A 49 -2.94 -2.08 -4.91
C VAL A 49 -3.33 -2.37 -3.47
N ILE A 50 -2.34 -2.34 -2.59
CA ILE A 50 -2.52 -2.53 -1.15
C ILE A 50 -2.05 -1.25 -0.47
N ALA A 51 -2.96 -0.56 0.21
CA ALA A 51 -2.64 0.58 1.04
C ALA A 51 -2.03 0.08 2.35
N VAL A 52 -0.83 0.54 2.68
CA VAL A 52 -0.09 0.08 3.86
C VAL A 52 0.19 1.27 4.78
N ASN A 53 -0.28 1.17 6.02
CA ASN A 53 -0.03 2.16 7.07
C ASN A 53 0.81 1.54 8.18
N GLY A 54 1.91 2.18 8.56
CA GLY A 54 2.72 1.77 9.72
C GLY A 54 3.02 2.91 10.69
N ILE A 55 2.28 4.02 10.58
CA ILE A 55 2.49 5.25 11.35
C ILE A 55 1.34 5.49 12.33
N ASP A 56 0.10 5.32 11.87
CA ASP A 56 -1.11 5.60 12.65
C ASP A 56 -1.60 4.35 13.38
N SER A 57 -2.54 4.53 14.33
CA SER A 57 -3.25 3.38 14.89
C SER A 57 -4.13 2.74 13.81
N SER A 58 -4.31 1.41 13.88
CA SER A 58 -5.13 0.69 12.90
C SER A 58 -6.58 1.17 12.87
N THR A 59 -7.14 1.52 14.03
CA THR A 59 -8.48 2.12 14.12
C THR A 59 -8.54 3.43 13.33
N LEU A 60 -7.62 4.38 13.59
CA LEU A 60 -7.62 5.66 12.91
C LEU A 60 -7.38 5.52 11.40
N ALA A 61 -6.42 4.67 11.00
CA ALA A 61 -6.15 4.41 9.60
C ALA A 61 -7.38 3.85 8.88
N ASN A 62 -8.07 2.87 9.49
CA ASN A 62 -9.27 2.26 8.92
C ASN A 62 -10.46 3.22 8.87
N ASP A 63 -10.68 4.02 9.90
CA ASP A 63 -11.77 5.01 9.95
C ASP A 63 -11.60 6.03 8.82
N ILE A 64 -10.39 6.58 8.68
CA ILE A 64 -10.06 7.54 7.63
C ILE A 64 -10.21 6.88 6.25
N PHE A 65 -9.63 5.70 6.05
CA PHE A 65 -9.70 4.98 4.78
C PHE A 65 -11.15 4.68 4.36
N SER A 66 -11.98 4.24 5.32
CA SER A 66 -13.40 3.95 5.08
C SER A 66 -14.20 5.22 4.78
N SER A 67 -13.88 6.34 5.43
CA SER A 67 -14.58 7.62 5.22
C SER A 67 -14.43 8.17 3.79
N PHE A 68 -13.36 7.80 3.10
CA PHE A 68 -13.09 8.24 1.73
C PHE A 68 -13.70 7.34 0.64
N GLY A 69 -14.33 6.21 1.00
CA GLY A 69 -15.02 5.35 0.05
C GLY A 69 -14.09 4.57 -0.90
N PHE A 70 -12.85 4.29 -0.51
CA PHE A 70 -11.89 3.51 -1.31
C PHE A 70 -12.12 2.00 -1.19
N SER A 71 -13.33 1.55 -1.55
CA SER A 71 -13.82 0.19 -1.32
C SER A 71 -13.08 -0.91 -2.10
N HIS A 72 -12.31 -0.56 -3.14
CA HIS A 72 -11.56 -1.54 -3.93
C HIS A 72 -10.13 -1.73 -3.41
N LEU A 73 -9.64 -0.80 -2.60
CA LEU A 73 -8.34 -0.91 -1.99
C LEU A 73 -8.43 -1.69 -0.68
N GLU A 74 -7.41 -2.50 -0.45
CA GLU A 74 -7.20 -3.15 0.83
C GLU A 74 -6.31 -2.26 1.69
N ASN A 75 -6.70 -1.98 2.94
CA ASN A 75 -5.87 -1.24 3.89
C ASN A 75 -5.31 -2.18 4.96
N ILE A 76 -3.99 -2.23 5.05
CA ILE A 76 -3.27 -3.06 6.02
C ILE A 76 -2.48 -2.16 6.96
N SER A 77 -2.60 -2.43 8.25
CA SER A 77 -1.76 -1.82 9.28
C SER A 77 -0.60 -2.75 9.65
N ILE A 78 0.63 -2.25 9.58
CA ILE A 78 1.84 -2.97 9.96
C ILE A 78 2.58 -2.23 11.09
N SER A 79 3.53 -2.90 11.74
CA SER A 79 4.38 -2.22 12.72
C SER A 79 5.35 -1.25 12.03
N ARG A 80 5.77 -0.19 12.74
CA ARG A 80 6.85 0.70 12.26
C ARG A 80 8.14 -0.06 11.96
N HIS A 81 8.42 -1.12 12.70
CA HIS A 81 9.58 -1.98 12.44
C HIS A 81 9.47 -2.69 11.07
N GLU A 82 8.31 -3.26 10.74
CA GLU A 82 8.11 -3.85 9.41
C GLU A 82 8.14 -2.78 8.31
N LEU A 83 7.56 -1.60 8.56
CA LEU A 83 7.61 -0.48 7.60
C LEU A 83 9.05 -0.09 7.26
N SER A 84 9.95 -0.09 8.25
CA SER A 84 11.38 0.22 8.04
C SER A 84 12.13 -0.81 7.18
N LYS A 85 11.63 -2.05 7.08
CA LYS A 85 12.19 -3.07 6.18
C LYS A 85 11.80 -2.83 4.72
N LEU A 86 10.75 -2.04 4.48
CA LEU A 86 10.27 -1.66 3.16
C LEU A 86 10.95 -0.38 2.62
N GLY A 87 12.11 -0.01 3.17
CA GLY A 87 12.93 1.11 2.72
C GLY A 87 13.12 2.19 3.78
N ASP A 88 13.92 3.19 3.43
CA ASP A 88 14.34 4.27 4.32
C ASP A 88 13.19 5.25 4.63
N ASP A 89 13.06 5.63 5.90
CA ASP A 89 12.05 6.58 6.39
C ASP A 89 12.21 8.00 5.80
N SER A 90 13.37 8.33 5.24
CA SER A 90 13.64 9.62 4.58
C SER A 90 13.00 9.77 3.20
N TRP A 91 12.48 8.71 2.61
CA TRP A 91 11.98 8.73 1.22
C TRP A 91 10.61 9.39 1.04
N GLY A 92 9.97 9.81 2.14
CA GLY A 92 8.72 10.56 2.11
C GLY A 92 7.51 9.73 1.68
N PHE A 93 6.34 10.35 1.73
CA PHE A 93 5.05 9.74 1.41
C PHE A 93 4.24 10.63 0.44
N PRO A 94 3.39 10.06 -0.43
CA PRO A 94 3.17 8.62 -0.62
C PRO A 94 4.40 7.94 -1.24
N ARG A 95 4.60 6.66 -0.93
CA ARG A 95 5.67 5.83 -1.50
C ARG A 95 5.07 4.57 -2.09
N TYR A 96 5.46 4.24 -3.31
CA TYR A 96 4.99 3.04 -4.00
C TYR A 96 6.12 2.01 -4.10
N ILE A 97 5.82 0.77 -3.73
CA ILE A 97 6.75 -0.35 -3.89
C ILE A 97 6.14 -1.33 -4.85
N TYR A 98 6.91 -1.71 -5.87
CA TYR A 98 6.53 -2.71 -6.84
C TYR A 98 7.01 -4.09 -6.41
N VAL A 99 6.06 -5.02 -6.31
CA VAL A 99 6.30 -6.38 -5.81
C VAL A 99 5.77 -7.39 -6.82
N ALA A 100 6.59 -8.39 -7.13
CA ALA A 100 6.23 -9.49 -8.00
C ALA A 100 5.28 -10.47 -7.30
N LYS A 101 4.58 -11.30 -8.09
CA LYS A 101 3.69 -12.37 -7.59
C LYS A 101 4.33 -13.32 -6.57
N ASN A 102 5.62 -13.60 -6.69
CA ASN A 102 6.35 -14.48 -5.78
C ASN A 102 6.77 -13.79 -4.46
N GLY A 103 6.46 -12.51 -4.34
CA GLY A 103 6.77 -11.66 -3.20
C GLY A 103 8.11 -10.95 -3.24
N ASP A 104 8.86 -11.07 -4.34
CA ASP A 104 10.10 -10.34 -4.52
C ASP A 104 9.83 -8.85 -4.74
N ILE A 105 10.54 -8.00 -4.01
CA ILE A 105 10.52 -6.56 -4.23
C ILE A 105 11.32 -6.26 -5.50
N LEU A 106 10.65 -5.69 -6.50
CA LEU A 106 11.25 -5.32 -7.78
C LEU A 106 11.71 -3.86 -7.82
N ASP A 107 10.97 -2.96 -7.16
CA ASP A 107 11.34 -1.54 -7.06
C ASP A 107 10.81 -0.93 -5.75
N LEU A 108 11.71 -0.38 -4.93
CA LEU A 108 11.38 0.27 -3.66
C LEU A 108 10.91 1.72 -3.81
N LYS A 109 11.06 2.32 -5.00
CA LYS A 109 10.71 3.72 -5.31
C LYS A 109 9.95 3.80 -6.63
N PHE A 110 8.95 2.95 -6.78
CA PHE A 110 8.22 2.81 -8.02
C PHE A 110 7.51 4.13 -8.41
N ASN A 111 7.74 4.60 -9.63
CA ASN A 111 7.07 5.78 -10.16
C ASN A 111 5.73 5.38 -10.78
N ILE A 112 4.64 5.59 -10.06
CA ILE A 112 3.29 5.22 -10.49
C ILE A 112 2.79 5.95 -11.75
N ASN A 113 3.50 6.96 -12.23
CA ASN A 113 3.16 7.66 -13.48
C ASN A 113 3.79 7.02 -14.72
N SER A 114 4.55 5.93 -14.57
CA SER A 114 5.05 5.12 -15.69
C SER A 114 4.07 4.04 -16.15
N LEU A 115 2.95 3.85 -15.44
CA LEU A 115 1.85 2.94 -15.77
C LEU A 115 0.83 3.59 -16.70
#